data_AF-A0A1Q9SGN1-F1
#
_entry.id   AF-A0A1Q9SGN1-F1
#
_cell.length_a   1.000
_cell.length_b   1.000
_cell.length_c   1.000
_cell.angle_alpha   90.00
_cell.angle_beta   90.00
_cell.angle_gamma   90.00
#
_symmetry.space_group_name_H-M   'P 1'
#
loop_
_entity.id
_entity.type
_entity.pdbx_description
1 polymer ?
#
loop_
_entity_poly.entity_id
_entity_poly.type
_entity_poly.pdbx_seq_one_letter_code
_entity_poly.pdbx_strand_id
1 'polypeptide(L)' 'MSVTIIRQWVGGGARHHHYETVEEAAEDTKDFIARHVDEDIAPDRLEAIIRSVIDSHCVQLDTRTGGIITGQGLIV' A
#
# COMPACT_ATOMS: atom_id res chain seq x y z
N MET A 1 9.92 -11.64 -12.44
CA MET A 1 9.60 -10.29 -12.97
C MET A 1 9.92 -9.32 -11.86
N SER A 2 10.70 -8.26 -12.11
CA SER A 2 10.93 -7.19 -11.14
C SER A 2 9.81 -6.15 -11.26
N VAL A 3 9.24 -5.71 -10.14
CA VAL A 3 8.22 -4.67 -10.11
C VAL A 3 8.81 -3.51 -9.33
N THR A 4 8.85 -2.33 -9.94
CA THR A 4 9.27 -1.10 -9.29
C THR A 4 8.03 -0.35 -8.84
N ILE A 5 7.81 -0.33 -7.53
CA ILE A 5 6.69 0.37 -6.90
C ILE A 5 7.27 1.53 -6.09
N ILE A 6 6.83 2.75 -6.38
CA ILE A 6 7.21 3.93 -5.62
C ILE A 6 6.12 4.21 -4.58
N ARG A 7 6.47 4.17 -3.30
CA ARG A 7 5.55 4.54 -2.20
C ARG A 7 5.78 5.94 -1.70
N GLN A 8 4.70 6.65 -1.43
CA GLN A 8 4.69 7.97 -0.80
C GLN A 8 3.94 7.93 0.51
N TRP A 9 4.66 8.11 1.62
CA TRP A 9 4.06 8.18 2.95
C TRP A 9 3.63 9.61 3.24
N VAL A 10 2.35 9.82 3.49
CA VAL A 10 1.75 11.12 3.82
C VAL A 10 1.28 11.06 5.27
N GLY A 11 1.66 12.07 6.07
CA GLY A 11 1.27 12.15 7.47
C GLY A 11 2.38 11.95 8.51
N GLY A 12 3.41 11.19 8.17
CA GLY A 12 4.66 11.05 8.95
C GLY A 12 5.85 11.84 8.39
N GLY A 13 5.61 12.71 7.40
CA GLY A 13 6.61 13.33 6.54
C GLY A 13 6.77 12.57 5.22
N ALA A 14 6.97 13.30 4.11
CA ALA A 14 7.10 12.71 2.78
C ALA A 14 8.33 11.79 2.73
N ARG A 15 8.09 10.50 2.50
CA ARG A 15 9.15 9.50 2.28
C ARG A 15 8.84 8.71 1.03
N HIS A 16 9.86 8.55 0.20
CA HIS A 16 9.83 7.69 -0.97
C HIS A 16 10.47 6.35 -0.64
N HIS A 17 9.75 5.26 -0.85
CA HIS A 17 10.30 3.90 -0.73
C HIS A 17 10.18 3.18 -2.06
N HIS A 18 11.23 2.46 -2.44
CA HIS A 18 11.30 1.65 -3.64
C HIS A 18 11.51 0.20 -3.23
N TYR A 19 10.67 -0.69 -3.75
CA TYR A 19 10.78 -2.13 -3.53
C TYR A 19 11.35 -2.79 -4.77
N GLU A 20 12.28 -3.73 -4.59
CA GLU A 20 12.83 -4.53 -5.67
C GLU A 20 11.96 -5.76 -5.96
N THR A 21 11.18 -6.19 -4.97
CA THR A 21 10.31 -7.38 -5.04
C THR A 21 8.85 -7.07 -4.76
N VAL A 22 7.99 -7.93 -5.31
CA VAL A 22 6.53 -7.89 -5.07
C VAL A 22 6.19 -8.33 -3.65
N GLU A 23 6.96 -9.28 -3.11
CA GLU A 23 6.74 -9.83 -1.77
C GLU A 23 6.96 -8.77 -0.69
N GLU A 24 8.06 -8.00 -0.76
CA GLU A 24 8.32 -6.92 0.19
C GLU A 24 7.24 -5.84 0.15
N ALA A 25 6.80 -5.44 -1.06
CA ALA A 25 5.71 -4.48 -1.21
C ALA A 25 4.39 -5.04 -0.65
N ALA A 26 4.11 -6.34 -0.86
CA ALA A 26 2.90 -6.98 -0.34
C ALA A 26 2.91 -7.02 1.20
N GLU A 27 4.04 -7.42 1.81
CA GLU A 27 4.20 -7.46 3.27
C GLU A 27 4.07 -6.08 3.90
N ASP A 28 4.70 -5.06 3.33
CA ASP A 28 4.59 -3.67 3.81
C ASP A 28 3.14 -3.15 3.71
N THR A 29 2.41 -3.51 2.65
CA THR A 29 0.97 -3.18 2.53
C THR A 29 0.16 -3.81 3.66
N LYS A 30 0.40 -5.09 3.96
CA LYS A 30 -0.29 -5.80 5.04
C LYS A 30 -0.02 -5.15 6.38
N ASP A 31 1.24 -4.83 6.65
CA ASP A 31 1.67 -4.17 7.89
C ASP A 31 1.05 -2.77 8.02
N PHE A 32 1.00 -1.99 6.93
CA PHE A 32 0.31 -0.70 6.91
C PHE A 32 -1.18 -0.83 7.24
N ILE A 33 -1.88 -1.77 6.59
CA ILE A 33 -3.32 -2.00 6.81
C ILE A 33 -3.58 -2.37 8.25
N ALA A 34 -2.81 -3.32 8.80
CA ALA A 34 -2.95 -3.76 10.18
C ALA A 34 -2.69 -2.64 11.21
N ARG A 35 -1.79 -1.68 10.90
CA ARG A 35 -1.43 -0.59 11.82
C ARG A 35 -2.30 0.65 11.71
N HIS A 36 -2.81 0.96 10.51
CA HIS A 36 -3.38 2.27 10.21
C HIS A 36 -4.80 2.23 9.67
N VAL A 37 -5.29 1.08 9.19
CA VAL A 37 -6.60 0.97 8.53
C VAL A 37 -7.57 0.21 9.41
N ASP A 38 -7.37 -1.11 9.55
CA ASP A 38 -8.21 -2.00 10.35
C ASP A 38 -7.55 -3.38 10.48
N GLU A 39 -7.57 -3.99 11.67
CA GLU A 39 -7.08 -5.36 11.89
C GLU A 39 -8.04 -6.43 11.36
N ASP A 40 -9.33 -6.08 11.19
CA ASP A 40 -10.41 -7.00 10.87
C ASP A 40 -10.81 -6.99 9.37
N ILE A 41 -9.91 -6.53 8.49
CA ILE A 41 -10.19 -6.51 7.06
C ILE A 41 -10.38 -7.95 6.53
N ALA A 42 -11.45 -8.18 5.77
CA ALA A 42 -11.72 -9.50 5.20
C ALA A 42 -10.55 -9.96 4.29
N PRO A 43 -10.13 -11.25 4.35
CA PRO A 43 -8.98 -11.75 3.59
C PRO A 43 -9.08 -11.51 2.07
N ASP A 44 -10.26 -11.71 1.48
CA ASP A 44 -10.49 -11.46 0.05
C ASP A 44 -10.29 -9.99 -0.32
N ARG A 45 -10.70 -9.08 0.58
CA ARG A 45 -10.53 -7.64 0.40
C ARG A 45 -9.06 -7.25 0.55
N LEU A 46 -8.35 -7.85 1.52
CA LEU A 46 -6.91 -7.66 1.69
C LEU A 46 -6.14 -8.06 0.43
N GLU A 47 -6.44 -9.24 -0.13
CA GLU A 47 -5.81 -9.69 -1.38
C GLU A 47 -6.09 -8.75 -2.55
N ALA A 48 -7.32 -8.24 -2.68
CA ALA A 48 -7.67 -7.29 -3.74
C ALA A 48 -6.88 -5.97 -3.61
N ILE A 49 -6.72 -5.46 -2.40
CA ILE A 49 -5.92 -4.25 -2.12
C ILE A 49 -4.46 -4.48 -2.49
N ILE A 50 -3.87 -5.58 -2.04
CA ILE A 50 -2.48 -5.95 -2.33
C ILE A 50 -2.26 -6.05 -3.85
N ARG A 51 -3.16 -6.72 -4.58
CA ARG A 51 -3.07 -6.83 -6.04
C ARG A 51 -3.11 -5.47 -6.72
N SER A 52 -4.03 -4.58 -6.31
CA SER A 52 -4.12 -3.22 -6.86
C SER A 52 -2.85 -2.38 -6.58
N VAL A 53 -2.28 -2.52 -5.38
CA VAL A 53 -1.02 -1.87 -4.99
C VAL A 53 0.16 -2.37 -5.83
N ILE A 54 0.25 -3.68 -6.07
CA ILE A 54 1.33 -4.29 -6.87
C ILE A 54 1.21 -3.92 -8.35
N ASP A 55 -0.01 -3.85 -8.87
CA ASP A 55 -0.28 -3.45 -10.27
C ASP A 55 -0.01 -1.95 -10.49
N SER A 56 0.15 -1.18 -9.42
CA SER A 56 0.37 0.26 -9.47
C SER A 56 1.84 0.63 -9.45
N HIS A 57 2.25 1.51 -10.37
CA HIS A 57 3.60 2.07 -10.38
C HIS A 57 3.88 3.04 -9.20
N CYS A 58 2.83 3.69 -8.69
CA CYS A 58 2.91 4.66 -7.60
C CYS A 58 1.75 4.46 -6.63
N VAL A 59 2.06 4.40 -5.34
CA VAL A 59 1.10 4.19 -4.25
C VAL A 59 1.33 5.24 -3.19
N GLN A 60 0.28 5.91 -2.75
CA GLN A 60 0.32 6.85 -1.64
C GLN A 60 -0.35 6.22 -0.42
N LEU A 61 0.35 6.24 0.71
CA LEU A 61 -0.12 5.73 2.00
C LEU A 61 -0.33 6.92 2.94
N ASP A 62 -1.57 7.19 3.32
CA ASP A 62 -1.92 8.23 4.29
C ASP A 62 -2.00 7.64 5.69
N THR A 63 -0.97 7.87 6.50
CA THR A 63 -0.90 7.38 7.88
C THR A 63 -1.81 8.14 8.85
N ARG A 64 -2.38 9.30 8.46
CA ARG A 64 -3.28 10.09 9.31
C ARG A 64 -4.71 9.59 9.21
N THR A 65 -5.14 9.23 8.00
CA THR A 65 -6.51 8.78 7.74
C THR A 65 -6.63 7.27 7.56
N GLY A 66 -5.51 6.55 7.48
CA GLY A 66 -5.53 5.12 7.11
C GLY A 66 -5.86 4.92 5.63
N GLY A 67 -5.46 5.86 4.78
CA GLY A 67 -5.84 5.84 3.36
C GLY A 67 -4.80 5.16 2.48
N ILE A 68 -5.24 4.35 1.50
CA ILE A 68 -4.36 3.85 0.42
C ILE A 68 -4.87 4.40 -0.91
N ILE A 69 -4.04 5.15 -1.63
CA ILE A 69 -4.38 5.76 -2.92
C ILE A 69 -3.42 5.21 -3.98
N THR A 70 -3.95 4.77 -5.11
CA THR A 70 -3.17 4.36 -6.28
C THR A 70 -3.51 5.22 -7.49
N GLY A 71 -2.83 5.01 -8.61
CA GLY A 71 -3.16 5.65 -9.88
C GLY A 71 -4.61 5.39 -10.35
N GLN A 72 -5.31 4.42 -9.76
CA GLN A 72 -6.71 4.08 -10.02
C GLN A 72 -7.70 4.79 -9.07
N GLY A 73 -7.22 5.47 -8.03
CA GLY A 73 -8.05 6.17 -7.04
C GLY A 73 -7.81 5.71 -5.60
N LEU A 74 -8.68 6.15 -4.68
CA LEU A 74 -8.68 5.72 -3.27
C LEU A 74 -9.20 4.28 -3.17
N ILE A 75 -8.45 3.41 -2.50
CA ILE A 75 -8.78 1.99 -2.31
C ILE A 75 -9.47 1.75 -0.96
N VAL A 76 -8.94 2.36 0.10
CA VAL A 76 -9.45 2.30 1.47
C VAL A 76 -9.18 3.62 2.15
#